data_AF-A0A131XR88-F1
#
_entry.id   AF-A0A131XR88-F1
#
_cell.length_a   1.000
_cell.length_b   1.000
_cell.length_c   1.000
_cell.angle_alpha   90.00
_cell.angle_beta   90.00
_cell.angle_gamma   90.00
#
_symmetry.space_group_name_H-M   'P 1'
#
loop_
_entity.id
_entity.type
_entity.pdbx_description
1 polymer ?
#
loop_
_entity_poly.entity_id
_entity_poly.type
_entity_poly.pdbx_seq_one_letter_code
_entity_poly.pdbx_strand_id
1 'polypeptide(L)' 'RKKHSQRSDFVRTAEFAQQVQDIANDDPSNSMRIIALQLEVAESTIGLVVHEDLGYQSYVMRRGQFMSQKT' A
#
# COMPACT_ATOMS: atom_id res chain seq x y z
N ARG A 1 -12.88 24.24 -14.73
CA ARG A 1 -12.17 23.15 -13.99
C ARG A 1 -12.40 21.86 -14.77
N LYS A 2 -11.37 21.24 -15.36
CA LYS A 2 -11.57 19.95 -16.06
C LYS A 2 -11.97 18.90 -15.03
N LYS A 3 -13.04 18.15 -15.30
CA LYS A 3 -13.45 16.99 -14.49
C LYS A 3 -12.31 15.97 -14.61
N HIS A 4 -11.63 15.68 -13.52
CA HIS A 4 -10.63 14.62 -13.49
C HIS A 4 -11.40 13.32 -13.77
N SER A 5 -11.26 12.75 -14.97
CA SER A 5 -11.83 11.44 -15.26
C SER A 5 -11.04 10.42 -14.46
N GLN A 6 -11.73 9.44 -13.87
CA GLN A 6 -11.04 8.27 -13.35
C GLN A 6 -10.31 7.58 -14.51
N ARG A 7 -9.01 7.36 -14.36
CA ARG A 7 -8.20 6.60 -15.32
C ARG A 7 -8.77 5.18 -15.38
N SER A 8 -9.08 4.70 -16.58
CA SER A 8 -9.70 3.38 -16.82
C SER A 8 -8.73 2.22 -16.64
N ASP A 9 -7.42 2.50 -16.62
CA ASP A 9 -6.30 1.58 -16.37
C ASP A 9 -6.19 1.17 -14.89
N PHE A 10 -7.33 0.97 -14.23
CA PHE A 10 -7.45 0.82 -12.78
C PHE A 10 -6.87 -0.52 -12.30
N VAL A 11 -5.55 -0.58 -12.13
CA VAL A 11 -4.85 -1.62 -11.33
C VAL A 11 -5.37 -1.63 -9.88
N ARG A 12 -6.02 -0.55 -9.47
CA ARG A 12 -6.43 -0.21 -8.11
C ARG A 12 -7.76 -0.79 -7.65
N THR A 13 -8.08 -2.01 -8.08
CA THR A 13 -9.30 -2.70 -7.62
C THR A 13 -9.26 -2.96 -6.11
N ALA A 14 -10.44 -3.20 -5.51
CA ALA A 14 -10.50 -3.59 -4.10
C ALA A 14 -9.70 -4.88 -3.82
N GLU A 15 -9.67 -5.81 -4.78
CA GLU A 15 -8.86 -7.02 -4.72
C GLU A 15 -7.36 -6.71 -4.67
N PHE A 16 -6.90 -5.74 -5.47
CA PHE A 16 -5.50 -5.30 -5.45
C PHE A 16 -5.14 -4.63 -4.12
N ALA A 17 -6.02 -3.79 -3.58
CA ALA A 17 -5.83 -3.18 -2.27
C ALA A 17 -5.74 -4.24 -1.16
N GLN A 18 -6.60 -5.25 -1.20
CA GLN A 18 -6.55 -6.37 -0.27
C GLN A 18 -5.24 -7.16 -0.40
N GLN A 19 -4.77 -7.42 -1.61
CA GLN A 19 -3.50 -8.11 -1.84
C GLN A 19 -2.29 -7.32 -1.29
N VAL A 20 -2.28 -5.99 -1.47
CA VAL A 20 -1.27 -5.10 -0.88
C VAL A 20 -1.32 -5.18 0.65
N GLN A 21 -2.52 -5.19 1.22
CA GLN A 21 -2.72 -5.30 2.66
C GLN A 21 -2.26 -6.66 3.21
N ASP A 22 -2.52 -7.75 2.49
CA ASP A 22 -2.12 -9.10 2.90
C ASP A 22 -0.59 -9.26 2.90
N ILE A 23 0.09 -8.76 1.87
CA ILE A 23 1.57 -8.77 1.80
C ILE A 23 2.17 -7.92 2.93
N ALA A 24 1.59 -6.75 3.20
CA ALA A 24 2.02 -5.90 4.31
C ALA A 24 1.71 -6.51 5.69
N ASN A 25 0.68 -7.35 5.78
CA ASN A 25 0.31 -8.05 7.00
C ASN A 25 1.20 -9.26 7.28
N ASP A 26 1.60 -9.98 6.24
CA ASP A 26 2.44 -11.18 6.31
C ASP A 26 3.85 -10.85 6.82
N ASP A 27 4.48 -9.82 6.26
CA ASP A 27 5.73 -9.27 6.80
C ASP A 27 5.68 -7.73 6.90
N PRO A 28 5.51 -7.17 8.11
CA PRO A 28 5.51 -5.72 8.33
C PRO A 28 6.89 -5.07 8.12
N SER A 29 7.94 -5.86 7.94
CA SER A 29 9.27 -5.37 7.56
C SER A 29 9.29 -4.93 6.10
N ASN A 30 8.41 -5.46 5.26
CA ASN A 30 8.31 -5.10 3.86
C ASN A 30 7.99 -3.61 3.70
N SER A 31 8.86 -2.92 2.97
CA SER A 31 8.61 -1.54 2.56
C SER A 31 7.67 -1.49 1.37
N MET A 32 6.99 -0.35 1.18
CA MET A 32 6.16 -0.11 -0.02
C MET A 32 6.90 -0.40 -1.32
N ARG A 33 8.22 -0.12 -1.38
CA ARG A 33 9.07 -0.45 -2.51
C ARG A 33 9.19 -1.96 -2.76
N ILE A 34 9.34 -2.77 -1.72
CA ILE A 34 9.42 -4.24 -1.86
C ILE A 34 8.08 -4.78 -2.33
N ILE A 35 6.98 -4.29 -1.75
CA ILE A 35 5.61 -4.66 -2.16
C ILE A 35 5.37 -4.29 -3.63
N ALA A 36 5.84 -3.12 -4.06
CA ALA A 36 5.73 -2.67 -5.45
C ALA A 36 6.51 -3.59 -6.41
N LEU A 37 7.72 -4.00 -6.03
CA LEU A 37 8.52 -4.95 -6.81
C LEU A 37 7.83 -6.31 -6.90
N GLN A 38 7.26 -6.80 -5.80
CA GLN A 38 6.59 -8.11 -5.75
C GLN A 38 5.30 -8.15 -6.58
N LEU A 39 4.61 -7.00 -6.70
CA LEU A 39 3.40 -6.85 -7.50
C LEU A 39 3.66 -6.30 -8.91
N GLU A 40 4.93 -6.11 -9.30
CA GLU A 40 5.35 -5.55 -10.59
C GLU A 40 4.69 -4.20 -10.93
N VAL A 41 4.46 -3.36 -9.92
CA VAL A 41 3.87 -2.03 -10.08
C VAL A 41 4.85 -0.93 -9.67
N ALA A 42 4.54 0.30 -10.07
CA ALA A 42 5.26 1.47 -9.58
C ALA A 42 5.02 1.66 -8.08
N GLU A 43 6.06 2.08 -7.35
CA GLU A 43 5.97 2.42 -5.93
C GLU A 43 4.92 3.50 -5.65
N SER A 44 4.75 4.45 -6.58
CA SER A 44 3.71 5.47 -6.49
C SER A 44 2.30 4.87 -6.49
N THR A 45 2.06 3.77 -7.20
CA THR A 45 0.77 3.07 -7.19
C THR A 45 0.49 2.48 -5.82
N ILE A 46 1.49 1.82 -5.21
CA ILE A 46 1.36 1.29 -3.84
C ILE A 46 1.15 2.42 -2.85
N GLY A 47 1.93 3.50 -2.93
CA GLY A 47 1.78 4.66 -2.05
C GLY A 47 0.36 5.21 -2.08
N LEU A 48 -0.20 5.38 -3.28
CA LEU A 48 -1.59 5.79 -3.41
C LEU A 48 -2.54 4.77 -2.75
N VAL A 49 -2.41 3.47 -3.05
CA VAL A 49 -3.27 2.40 -2.47
C VAL A 49 -3.26 2.43 -0.94
N VAL A 50 -2.08 2.47 -0.34
CA VAL A 50 -1.96 2.46 1.12
C VAL A 50 -2.56 3.75 1.72
N HIS A 51 -2.38 4.90 1.06
CA HIS A 51 -2.87 6.19 1.57
C HIS A 51 -4.37 6.40 1.40
N GLU A 52 -4.91 6.14 0.21
CA GLU A 52 -6.29 6.49 -0.15
C GLU A 52 -7.25 5.29 0.02
N ASP A 53 -6.83 4.07 -0.27
CA ASP A 53 -7.72 2.90 -0.29
C ASP A 53 -7.70 2.12 1.03
N LEU A 54 -6.51 1.91 1.62
CA LEU A 54 -6.36 1.17 2.88
C LEU A 54 -6.46 2.03 4.13
N GLY A 55 -6.34 3.36 3.98
CA GLY A 55 -6.32 4.29 5.11
C GLY A 55 -5.12 4.01 6.04
N TYR A 56 -3.97 4.56 5.67
CA TYR A 56 -2.59 4.50 6.24
C TYR A 56 -2.39 4.40 7.78
N GLN A 57 -3.43 4.48 8.61
CA GLN A 57 -3.39 4.28 10.07
C GLN A 57 -2.86 2.89 10.47
N SER A 58 -3.31 1.83 9.81
CA SER A 58 -2.92 0.45 10.14
C SER A 58 -1.43 0.18 9.86
N TYR A 59 -0.90 0.68 8.75
CA TYR A 59 0.51 0.51 8.36
C TYR A 59 1.47 1.33 9.24
N VAL A 60 1.16 2.59 9.53
CA VAL A 60 2.01 3.44 10.39
C VAL A 60 2.05 2.94 11.82
N MET A 61 0.90 2.58 12.40
CA MET A 61 0.84 2.03 13.75
C MET A 61 1.65 0.73 13.85
N ARG A 62 1.53 -0.15 12.85
CA ARG A 62 2.24 -1.44 12.82
C ARG A 62 3.75 -1.29 12.64
N ARG A 63 4.20 -0.39 11.76
CA ARG A 63 5.64 -0.04 11.62
C ARG A 63 6.20 0.59 12.89
N GLY A 64 5.42 1.46 13.56
CA GLY A 64 5.79 2.05 14.84
C GLY A 64 5.96 1.01 15.95
N GLN A 65 5.05 0.03 16.04
CA GLN A 65 5.16 -1.10 16.96
C GLN A 65 6.38 -1.98 16.65
N PHE A 66 6.62 -2.31 15.38
CA PHE A 66 7.78 -3.11 14.98
C PHE A 66 9.12 -2.42 15.29
N MET A 67 9.23 -1.11 15.04
CA MET A 67 10.43 -0.33 15.39
C MET A 67 10.65 -0.26 16.91
N SER A 68 9.58 -0.22 17.69
CA SER A 68 9.66 -0.18 19.16
C SER A 68 10.04 -1.54 19.78
N GLN A 69 9.70 -2.66 19.13
CA GLN A 69 10.04 -4.01 19.60
C GLN A 69 11.51 -4.41 19.36
N LYS A 70 12.24 -3.65 18.53
CA LYS A 70 13.67 -3.89 18.24
C LYS A 70 14.65 -3.17 19.18
N THR A 71 14.15 -2.53 20.24
CA THR A 71 14.95 -1.90 21.29
C THR A 71 14.96 -2.76 22.54
#